data_AF-A0A814IGP4-F1
#
_entry.id   AF-A0A814IGP4-F1
#
_cell.length_a   1.000
_cell.length_b   1.000
_cell.length_c   1.000
_cell.angle_alpha   90.00
_cell.angle_beta   90.00
_cell.angle_gamma   90.00
#
_symmetry.space_group_name_H-M   'P 1'
#
loop_
_entity.id
_entity.type
_entity.pdbx_description
1 polymer ?
#
loop_
_entity_poly.entity_id
_entity_poly.type
_entity_poly.pdbx_seq_one_letter_code
_entity_poly.pdbx_strand_id
1 'polypeptide(L)'
;MTKSNSTSESFFPSSYPDFVYNFSYGANMFPNVLTGRRKIHPIESIPGVLEGWQLTFDLRGIPALEPCFGNIKENPDAEVHGILHKMTGKQFKYLLTTEGGSGVNPNGYIPNKVNVHAYDGRIIEAYTLVVRRASPSIASHHEIWRYSNIKCCTYPLRGIDTITDSGDIDWNSSLTSIVNGKTEDHLAMLDNMVIERLLNDKWSSFARVNFVRQLILLCIHLFFLSTAVFLRNPKNTQSLVKKIFCHIAEVCVLIGCVSSLVKLLAKEIYLQGYSAYIQNLKSYPEKLVYQCSCLLIILAVPFRILYLATKNVKFGYVEDGLVSLAVPGTFLYFLFFGRIYALTGAFIVMIFEMITGDIATFGVIYVIVITAFGQGMKKLYSY
;
A
#
# COMPACT_ATOMS: atom_id res chain seq x y z
N MET A 1 57.04 -8.50 13.70
CA MET A 1 56.12 -7.40 14.03
C MET A 1 54.99 -7.96 14.86
N THR A 2 54.85 -7.42 16.05
CA THR A 2 54.09 -7.92 17.20
C THR A 2 52.58 -7.87 16.96
N LYS A 3 51.90 -9.00 17.20
CA LYS A 3 50.44 -9.07 17.39
C LYS A 3 50.11 -8.31 18.67
N SER A 4 49.48 -7.14 18.56
CA SER A 4 48.87 -6.48 19.71
C SER A 4 47.60 -7.25 20.07
N ASN A 5 47.63 -7.89 21.24
CA ASN A 5 46.46 -8.42 21.90
C ASN A 5 45.49 -7.26 22.19
N SER A 6 44.43 -7.11 21.39
CA SER A 6 43.29 -6.28 21.76
C SER A 6 42.51 -7.02 22.84
N THR A 7 42.83 -6.70 24.09
CA THR A 7 42.00 -6.97 25.25
C THR A 7 40.55 -6.61 24.94
N SER A 8 39.65 -7.58 25.08
CA SER A 8 38.22 -7.35 25.17
C SER A 8 37.96 -6.43 26.36
N GLU A 9 37.90 -5.12 26.14
CA GLU A 9 37.33 -4.20 27.12
C GLU A 9 35.93 -4.69 27.43
N SER A 10 35.72 -5.17 28.65
CA SER A 10 34.40 -5.49 29.16
C SER A 10 33.62 -4.18 29.23
N PHE A 11 32.80 -3.91 28.21
CA PHE A 11 31.86 -2.77 28.14
C PHE A 11 30.78 -2.78 29.24
N PHE A 12 30.85 -3.74 30.16
CA PHE A 12 29.95 -3.89 31.28
C PHE A 12 30.65 -3.40 32.54
N PRO A 13 30.03 -2.52 33.34
CA PRO A 13 30.54 -2.25 34.67
C PRO A 13 30.59 -3.58 35.43
N SER A 14 31.76 -3.91 35.97
CA SER A 14 32.03 -5.15 36.72
C SER A 14 31.11 -5.33 37.94
N SER A 15 30.49 -4.24 38.38
CA SER A 15 29.35 -4.21 39.30
C SER A 15 28.39 -3.09 38.87
N TYR A 16 27.12 -3.40 38.64
CA TYR A 16 26.11 -2.36 38.44
C TYR A 16 25.79 -1.70 39.79
N PRO A 17 25.58 -0.36 39.82
CA PRO A 17 25.08 0.30 41.02
C PRO A 17 23.75 -0.32 41.48
N ASP A 18 23.44 -0.22 42.77
CA ASP A 18 22.16 -0.73 43.32
C ASP A 18 20.96 -0.17 42.55
N PHE A 19 21.04 1.10 42.13
CA PHE A 19 20.05 1.78 41.30
C PHE A 19 20.67 2.52 40.11
N VAL A 20 20.03 2.43 38.96
CA VAL A 20 20.46 3.05 37.71
C VAL A 20 19.25 3.75 37.06
N TYR A 21 19.47 4.93 36.49
CA TYR A 21 18.50 5.58 35.61
C TYR A 21 18.74 5.14 34.16
N ASN A 22 17.69 4.66 33.50
CA ASN A 22 17.68 4.39 32.07
C ASN A 22 16.84 5.45 31.35
N PHE A 23 17.46 6.26 30.51
CA PHE A 23 16.76 7.19 29.62
C PHE A 23 16.19 6.44 28.44
N SER A 24 14.86 6.36 28.42
CA SER A 24 14.07 5.58 27.48
C SER A 24 13.42 6.50 26.46
N TYR A 25 13.47 6.11 25.19
CA TYR A 25 12.86 6.81 24.07
C TYR A 25 12.11 5.80 23.18
N GLY A 26 11.27 6.29 22.27
CA GLY A 26 10.46 5.44 21.39
C GLY A 26 9.55 4.48 22.16
N ALA A 27 9.46 3.22 21.73
CA ALA A 27 8.59 2.20 22.33
C ALA A 27 8.89 1.93 23.82
N ASN A 28 10.11 2.24 24.29
CA ASN A 28 10.51 2.04 25.68
C ASN A 28 9.90 3.06 26.64
N MET A 29 9.29 4.13 26.15
CA MET A 29 8.52 5.05 26.97
C MET A 29 7.14 4.49 27.34
N PHE A 30 6.64 3.50 26.60
CA PHE A 30 5.29 3.00 26.78
C PHE A 30 5.24 1.99 27.95
N PRO A 31 4.40 2.20 28.99
CA PRO A 31 4.37 1.34 30.16
C PRO A 31 4.15 -0.14 29.83
N ASN A 32 3.25 -0.47 28.90
CA ASN A 32 2.95 -1.86 28.54
C ASN A 32 4.18 -2.60 27.95
N VAL A 33 5.12 -1.89 27.34
CA VAL A 33 6.36 -2.49 26.84
C VAL A 33 7.30 -2.80 27.99
N LEU A 34 7.47 -1.86 28.93
CA LEU A 34 8.40 -1.99 30.04
C LEU A 34 7.86 -2.90 31.17
N THR A 35 6.65 -2.63 31.68
CA THR A 35 6.03 -3.38 32.78
C THR A 35 5.30 -4.62 32.29
N GLY A 36 4.64 -4.56 31.13
CA GLY A 36 3.89 -5.69 30.58
C GLY A 36 4.80 -6.75 29.96
N ARG A 37 5.41 -6.41 28.82
CA ARG A 37 6.24 -7.36 28.04
C ARG A 37 7.53 -7.74 28.76
N ARG A 38 8.23 -6.76 29.35
CA ARG A 38 9.54 -6.97 30.01
C ARG A 38 9.45 -7.17 31.53
N LYS A 39 8.28 -7.00 32.15
CA LYS A 39 8.09 -7.19 33.60
C LYS A 39 9.04 -6.35 34.48
N ILE A 40 9.57 -5.25 33.94
CA ILE A 40 10.42 -4.30 34.67
C ILE A 40 9.50 -3.25 35.28
N HIS A 41 9.50 -3.16 36.61
CA HIS A 41 8.75 -2.17 37.36
C HIS A 41 9.72 -1.10 37.85
N PRO A 42 9.78 0.07 37.20
CA PRO A 42 10.64 1.15 37.64
C PRO A 42 10.16 1.70 38.98
N ILE A 43 11.12 2.08 39.84
CA ILE A 43 10.89 2.66 41.16
C ILE A 43 10.37 4.09 41.02
N GLU A 44 10.87 4.80 40.02
CA GLU A 44 10.56 6.19 39.71
C GLU A 44 10.62 6.36 38.20
N SER A 45 9.72 7.15 37.62
CA SER A 45 9.71 7.47 36.19
C SER A 45 9.53 8.98 36.02
N ILE A 46 10.50 9.65 35.42
CA ILE A 46 10.54 11.11 35.32
C ILE A 46 10.67 11.49 33.84
N PRO A 47 9.81 12.34 33.28
CA PRO A 47 10.00 12.85 31.92
C PRO A 47 11.18 13.80 31.87
N GLY A 48 11.95 13.75 30.79
CA GLY A 48 13.11 14.60 30.59
C GLY A 48 13.49 14.76 29.14
N VAL A 49 14.44 15.64 28.91
CA VAL A 49 15.01 15.95 27.60
C VAL A 49 16.50 15.70 27.62
N LEU A 50 16.99 15.08 26.55
CA LEU A 50 18.39 14.84 26.28
C LEU A 50 18.83 15.76 25.15
N GLU A 51 19.49 16.85 25.51
CA GLU A 51 20.03 17.86 24.58
C GLU A 51 21.31 17.35 23.90
N GLY A 52 21.56 17.77 22.66
CA GLY A 52 22.72 17.34 21.88
C GLY A 52 22.55 15.96 21.24
N TRP A 53 21.32 15.44 21.18
CA TRP A 53 20.98 14.15 20.60
C TRP A 53 19.77 14.28 19.68
N GLN A 54 19.70 13.41 18.67
CA GLN A 54 18.61 13.34 17.70
C GLN A 54 18.07 11.91 17.62
N LEU A 55 16.74 11.78 17.61
CA LEU A 55 16.06 10.51 17.36
C LEU A 55 16.16 10.14 15.87
N THR A 56 16.59 8.91 15.58
CA THR A 56 16.77 8.35 14.24
C THR A 56 16.07 6.99 14.10
N PHE A 57 15.71 6.62 12.87
CA PHE A 57 15.12 5.29 12.56
C PHE A 57 16.00 4.54 11.55
N ASP A 58 17.29 4.46 11.87
CA ASP A 58 18.34 3.91 11.01
C ASP A 58 18.77 2.49 11.40
N LEU A 59 18.19 1.93 12.46
CA LEU A 59 18.36 0.52 12.81
C LEU A 59 17.35 -0.31 12.02
N ARG A 60 17.85 -1.19 11.13
CA ARG A 60 17.01 -2.10 10.34
C ARG A 60 16.25 -3.04 11.28
N GLY A 61 14.93 -3.05 11.16
CA GLY A 61 14.07 -3.91 11.94
C GLY A 61 13.72 -5.23 11.24
N ILE A 62 12.62 -5.85 11.66
CA ILE A 62 12.12 -7.09 11.07
C ILE A 62 11.26 -6.74 9.87
N PRO A 63 11.65 -7.14 8.63
CA PRO A 63 10.86 -6.86 7.43
C PRO A 63 9.39 -7.28 7.60
N ALA A 64 8.48 -6.42 7.18
CA ALA A 64 7.01 -6.56 7.24
C ALA A 64 6.32 -6.49 8.63
N LEU A 65 7.06 -6.53 9.75
CA LEU A 65 6.48 -6.33 11.08
C LEU A 65 6.82 -4.94 11.64
N GLU A 66 8.11 -4.62 11.69
CA GLU A 66 8.61 -3.33 12.15
C GLU A 66 9.87 -3.01 11.33
N PRO A 67 9.75 -2.20 10.26
CA PRO A 67 10.79 -2.09 9.25
C PRO A 67 12.06 -1.39 9.76
N CYS A 68 11.92 -0.47 10.72
CA CYS A 68 13.01 0.22 11.39
C CYS A 68 12.72 0.36 12.88
N PHE A 69 13.74 0.18 13.72
CA PHE A 69 13.68 0.46 15.15
C PHE A 69 14.23 1.87 15.45
N GLY A 70 13.69 2.52 16.47
CA GLY A 70 14.16 3.83 16.92
C GLY A 70 15.55 3.77 17.56
N ASN A 71 16.41 4.71 17.26
CA ASN A 71 17.77 4.87 17.76
C ASN A 71 18.02 6.37 18.02
N ILE A 72 19.14 6.72 18.64
CA ILE A 72 19.55 8.13 18.80
C ILE A 72 20.99 8.34 18.30
N LYS A 73 21.32 9.57 17.88
CA LYS A 73 22.65 10.00 17.47
C LYS A 73 23.01 11.34 18.07
N GLU A 74 24.29 11.60 18.30
CA GLU A 74 24.76 12.92 18.71
C GLU A 74 24.47 13.95 17.61
N ASN A 75 23.82 15.04 17.99
CA ASN A 75 23.56 16.20 17.15
C ASN A 75 23.41 17.43 18.06
N PRO A 76 24.38 18.37 18.07
CA PRO A 76 24.38 19.53 18.97
C PRO A 76 23.14 20.42 18.88
N ASP A 77 22.46 20.43 17.73
CA ASP A 77 21.33 21.32 17.45
C ASP A 77 19.97 20.65 17.71
N ALA A 78 19.96 19.42 18.22
CA ALA A 78 18.75 18.63 18.43
C ALA A 78 18.59 18.19 19.88
N GLU A 79 17.37 17.81 20.22
CA GLU A 79 17.00 17.26 21.52
C GLU A 79 16.09 16.04 21.37
N VAL A 80 16.19 15.11 22.31
CA VAL A 80 15.31 13.93 22.39
C VAL A 80 14.53 13.97 23.69
N HIS A 81 13.21 13.97 23.58
CA HIS A 81 12.33 13.82 24.73
C HIS A 81 12.13 12.34 25.06
N GLY A 82 12.16 12.02 26.36
CA GLY A 82 12.08 10.66 26.83
C GLY A 82 11.68 10.55 28.30
N ILE A 83 11.80 9.34 28.84
CA ILE A 83 11.48 9.03 30.23
C ILE A 83 12.69 8.39 30.91
N LEU A 84 13.09 8.96 32.05
CA LEU A 84 14.08 8.41 32.96
C LEU A 84 13.41 7.39 33.86
N HIS A 85 13.71 6.10 33.66
CA HIS A 85 13.24 5.02 34.51
C HIS A 85 14.31 4.63 35.51
N LYS A 86 14.03 4.83 36.81
CA LYS A 86 14.89 4.34 37.91
C LYS A 86 14.62 2.87 38.14
N MET A 87 15.64 2.03 38.02
CA MET A 87 15.52 0.58 38.19
C MET A 87 16.75 0.00 38.88
N THR A 88 16.63 -1.23 39.37
CA THR A 88 17.77 -1.92 39.98
C THR A 88 18.80 -2.33 38.93
N GLY A 89 20.07 -2.47 39.32
CA GLY A 89 21.11 -2.97 38.41
C GLY A 89 20.79 -4.33 37.78
N LYS A 90 20.07 -5.21 38.49
CA LYS A 90 19.57 -6.50 37.97
C LYS A 90 18.52 -6.31 36.86
N GLN A 91 17.57 -5.39 37.04
CA GLN A 91 16.56 -5.06 36.04
C GLN A 91 17.17 -4.38 34.81
N PHE A 92 18.16 -3.50 35.02
CA PHE A 92 18.89 -2.86 33.92
C PHE A 92 19.66 -3.88 33.07
N LYS A 93 20.33 -4.85 33.73
CA LYS A 93 20.95 -5.97 33.01
C LYS A 93 19.94 -6.79 32.21
N TYR A 94 18.75 -7.04 32.76
CA TYR A 94 17.69 -7.74 32.06
C TYR A 94 17.19 -6.93 30.85
N LEU A 95 16.97 -5.61 30.99
CA LEU A 95 16.61 -4.73 29.89
C LEU A 95 17.61 -4.85 28.73
N LEU A 96 18.91 -4.75 29.03
CA LEU A 96 19.97 -4.90 28.03
C LEU A 96 19.88 -6.24 27.30
N THR A 97 19.65 -7.36 27.99
CA THR A 97 19.50 -8.67 27.34
C THR A 97 18.28 -8.75 26.41
N THR A 98 17.17 -8.08 26.76
CA THR A 98 15.96 -8.09 25.93
C THR A 98 16.04 -7.20 24.69
N GLU A 99 16.90 -6.18 24.70
CA GLU A 99 17.11 -5.25 23.59
C GLU A 99 18.21 -5.71 22.62
N GLY A 100 18.69 -6.95 22.76
CA GLY A 100 19.84 -7.45 22.00
C GLY A 100 21.17 -6.82 22.42
N GLY A 101 21.18 -6.08 23.54
CA GLY A 101 22.35 -5.50 24.19
C GLY A 101 23.17 -6.56 24.94
N SER A 102 23.83 -7.43 24.18
CA SER A 102 24.86 -8.33 24.72
C SER A 102 26.17 -8.29 23.90
N GLY A 103 26.28 -7.38 22.94
CA GLY A 103 27.46 -7.29 22.07
C GLY A 103 27.66 -8.51 21.15
N VAL A 104 26.69 -9.43 21.09
CA VAL A 104 26.79 -10.69 20.33
C VAL A 104 26.49 -10.49 18.83
N ASN A 105 26.13 -9.28 18.40
CA ASN A 105 26.01 -8.96 16.97
C ASN A 105 26.41 -7.48 16.72
N PRO A 106 27.01 -7.15 15.55
CA PRO A 106 27.48 -5.81 15.22
C PRO A 106 26.38 -4.71 15.18
N ASN A 107 25.10 -5.08 15.30
CA ASN A 107 23.95 -4.19 15.16
C ASN A 107 23.08 -4.08 16.44
N GLY A 108 23.57 -4.52 17.61
CA GLY A 108 22.83 -4.40 18.88
C GLY A 108 23.01 -3.04 19.56
N TYR A 109 22.06 -2.69 20.43
CA TYR A 109 22.17 -1.50 21.29
C TYR A 109 23.27 -1.68 22.34
N ILE A 110 24.05 -0.62 22.58
CA ILE A 110 25.03 -0.50 23.65
C ILE A 110 24.59 0.59 24.63
N PRO A 111 24.83 0.41 25.93
CA PRO A 111 24.57 1.46 26.91
C PRO A 111 25.60 2.58 26.76
N ASN A 112 25.14 3.81 26.65
CA ASN A 112 25.96 5.02 26.70
C ASN A 112 25.53 5.90 27.87
N LYS A 113 26.48 6.52 28.57
CA LYS A 113 26.19 7.43 29.68
C LYS A 113 25.86 8.81 29.14
N VAL A 114 24.78 9.40 29.64
CA VAL A 114 24.28 10.71 29.24
C VAL A 114 23.77 11.48 30.43
N ASN A 115 23.85 12.81 30.37
CA ASN A 115 23.24 13.70 31.34
C ASN A 115 21.91 14.18 30.77
N VAL A 116 20.80 13.90 31.46
CA VAL A 116 19.45 14.23 31.00
C VAL A 116 18.88 15.33 31.88
N HIS A 117 18.26 16.33 31.26
CA HIS A 117 17.54 17.39 31.94
C HIS A 117 16.12 16.92 32.21
N ALA A 118 15.81 16.56 33.46
CA ALA A 118 14.46 16.21 33.86
C ALA A 118 13.58 17.47 33.91
N TYR A 119 12.29 17.32 33.58
CA TYR A 119 11.35 18.45 33.58
C TYR A 119 11.03 19.00 34.97
N ASP A 120 11.37 18.26 36.01
CA ASP A 120 11.31 18.74 37.39
C ASP A 120 12.52 19.62 37.78
N GLY A 121 13.41 19.91 36.83
CA GLY A 121 14.59 20.78 37.00
C GLY A 121 15.85 20.04 37.46
N ARG A 122 15.81 18.72 37.68
CA ARG A 122 17.00 17.93 38.04
C ARG A 122 17.82 17.58 36.80
N ILE A 123 19.15 17.59 36.93
CA ILE A 123 20.06 16.97 35.94
C ILE A 123 20.45 15.59 36.47
N ILE A 124 20.12 14.54 35.72
CA ILE A 124 20.26 13.15 36.15
C ILE A 124 21.23 12.43 35.21
N GLU A 125 22.30 11.84 35.76
CA GLU A 125 23.17 10.92 35.03
C GLU A 125 22.38 9.61 34.77
N ALA A 126 22.22 9.26 33.50
CA ALA A 126 21.47 8.10 33.06
C ALA A 126 22.23 7.32 32.00
N TYR A 127 21.83 6.07 31.80
CA TYR A 127 22.23 5.30 30.63
C TYR A 127 21.15 5.36 29.57
N THR A 128 21.55 5.49 28.33
CA THR A 128 20.65 5.35 27.17
C THR A 128 21.20 4.30 26.23
N LEU A 129 20.33 3.70 25.41
CA LEU A 129 20.71 2.65 24.48
C LEU A 129 21.01 3.29 23.12
N VAL A 130 22.16 2.99 22.51
CA VAL A 130 22.60 3.57 21.23
C VAL A 130 23.24 2.47 20.36
N VAL A 131 23.19 2.56 19.04
CA VAL A 131 23.85 1.57 18.16
C VAL A 131 25.29 2.01 17.78
N ARG A 132 26.26 1.08 17.85
CA ARG A 132 27.70 1.34 17.61
C ARG A 132 28.05 1.80 16.19
N ARG A 133 27.39 1.21 15.20
CA ARG A 133 27.42 1.64 13.81
C ARG A 133 25.99 1.74 13.37
N ALA A 134 25.46 2.95 13.37
CA ALA A 134 24.32 3.22 12.54
C ALA A 134 24.66 2.81 11.10
N SER A 135 23.75 2.09 10.44
CA SER A 135 23.79 2.08 8.98
C SER A 135 23.85 3.52 8.49
N PRO A 136 24.60 3.84 7.41
CA PRO A 136 24.52 5.16 6.80
C PRO A 136 23.04 5.50 6.64
N SER A 137 22.67 6.61 7.26
CA SER A 137 21.32 6.98 7.61
C SER A 137 20.33 6.77 6.46
N ILE A 138 19.26 6.02 6.73
CA ILE A 138 18.15 5.86 5.78
C ILE A 138 17.29 7.14 5.72
N ALA A 139 17.45 8.12 6.62
CA ALA A 139 16.57 9.30 6.65
C ALA A 139 17.19 10.57 7.27
N SER A 140 18.40 10.96 6.89
CA SER A 140 18.85 12.35 7.09
C SER A 140 18.90 13.03 5.72
N HIS A 141 18.07 14.05 5.52
CA HIS A 141 18.17 14.90 4.34
C HIS A 141 19.55 15.57 4.32
N HIS A 142 20.18 15.63 3.15
CA HIS A 142 21.47 16.28 2.99
C HIS A 142 21.24 17.65 2.35
N GLU A 143 21.52 18.72 3.10
CA GLU A 143 21.45 20.08 2.56
C GLU A 143 22.61 20.30 1.57
N ILE A 144 22.28 20.61 0.32
CA ILE A 144 23.29 21.00 -0.68
C ILE A 144 23.68 22.45 -0.48
N TRP A 145 22.68 23.33 -0.36
CA TRP A 145 22.87 24.76 -0.14
C TRP A 145 21.61 25.39 0.45
N ARG A 146 21.79 26.51 1.15
CA ARG A 146 20.71 27.37 1.64
C ARG A 146 21.05 28.82 1.39
N TYR A 147 20.07 29.54 0.87
CA TYR A 147 20.09 30.99 0.75
C TYR A 147 18.90 31.56 1.52
N SER A 148 19.17 32.16 2.67
CA SER A 148 18.14 32.68 3.58
C SER A 148 17.08 31.63 3.95
N ASN A 149 15.85 31.78 3.42
CA ASN A 149 14.70 30.90 3.62
C ASN A 149 14.54 29.82 2.54
N ILE A 150 15.36 29.84 1.48
CA ILE A 150 15.35 28.83 0.43
C ILE A 150 16.45 27.82 0.72
N LYS A 151 16.08 26.55 0.85
CA LYS A 151 17.03 25.43 1.02
C LYS A 151 16.88 24.41 -0.10
N CYS A 152 18.00 23.91 -0.59
CA CYS A 152 18.06 22.78 -1.49
C CYS A 152 18.56 21.56 -0.71
N CYS A 153 17.71 20.55 -0.59
CA CYS A 153 18.01 19.32 0.14
C CYS A 153 17.89 18.12 -0.80
N THR A 154 18.77 17.14 -0.65
CA THR A 154 18.62 15.81 -1.23
C THR A 154 18.10 14.84 -0.19
N TYR A 155 17.21 13.95 -0.63
CA TYR A 155 16.61 12.93 0.20
C TYR A 155 17.02 11.57 -0.35
N PRO A 156 17.56 10.66 0.46
CA PRO A 156 17.79 9.29 0.01
C PRO A 156 16.44 8.64 -0.28
N LEU A 157 16.26 8.11 -1.49
CA LEU A 157 15.02 7.43 -1.90
C LEU A 157 15.00 5.95 -1.53
N ARG A 158 16.11 5.42 -0.99
CA ARG A 158 16.26 4.01 -0.66
C ARG A 158 15.29 3.61 0.46
N GLY A 159 14.45 2.60 0.19
CA GLY A 159 13.41 2.15 1.12
C GLY A 159 12.16 3.05 1.14
N ILE A 160 12.19 4.19 0.44
CA ILE A 160 11.01 5.03 0.19
C ILE A 160 10.39 4.67 -1.15
N ASP A 161 11.20 4.59 -2.20
CA ASP A 161 10.74 4.31 -3.55
C ASP A 161 10.37 2.83 -3.74
N THR A 162 9.42 2.58 -4.65
CA THR A 162 8.93 1.26 -5.06
C THR A 162 9.95 0.45 -5.85
N ILE A 163 11.08 1.04 -6.25
CA ILE A 163 12.10 0.43 -7.08
C ILE A 163 13.43 0.47 -6.33
N THR A 164 14.12 -0.67 -6.28
CA THR A 164 15.44 -0.82 -5.68
C THR A 164 16.56 -0.34 -6.61
N ASP A 165 17.77 -0.14 -6.08
CA ASP A 165 18.96 0.19 -6.87
C ASP A 165 19.25 -0.82 -8.01
N SER A 166 18.75 -2.05 -7.88
CA SER A 166 18.87 -3.13 -8.86
C SER A 166 17.79 -3.12 -9.95
N GLY A 167 16.77 -2.28 -9.82
CA GLY A 167 15.62 -2.20 -10.73
C GLY A 167 14.46 -3.12 -10.37
N ASP A 168 14.58 -3.92 -9.31
CA ASP A 168 13.50 -4.79 -8.81
C ASP A 168 12.48 -3.99 -7.99
N ILE A 169 11.24 -4.48 -7.94
CA ILE A 169 10.16 -3.87 -7.16
C ILE A 169 10.32 -4.20 -5.67
N ASP A 170 10.35 -3.16 -4.83
CA ASP A 170 10.36 -3.29 -3.37
C ASP A 170 8.95 -3.20 -2.79
N TRP A 171 8.36 -4.36 -2.49
CA TRP A 171 7.06 -4.46 -1.80
C TRP A 171 7.08 -3.95 -0.36
N ASN A 172 8.26 -3.85 0.26
CA ASN A 172 8.44 -3.35 1.62
C ASN A 172 8.80 -1.86 1.67
N SER A 173 8.78 -1.19 0.52
CA SER A 173 8.99 0.26 0.44
C SER A 173 7.95 1.01 1.26
N SER A 174 8.35 2.14 1.86
CA SER A 174 7.44 2.97 2.62
C SER A 174 6.31 3.50 1.74
N LEU A 175 6.57 3.84 0.46
CA LEU A 175 5.53 4.27 -0.46
C LEU A 175 4.48 3.17 -0.71
N THR A 176 4.88 1.90 -0.87
CA THR A 176 3.93 0.78 -1.02
C THR A 176 3.10 0.57 0.24
N SER A 177 3.74 0.69 1.41
CA SER A 177 3.07 0.54 2.69
C SER A 177 2.08 1.67 2.97
N ILE A 178 2.44 2.91 2.61
CA ILE A 178 1.58 4.09 2.72
C ILE A 178 0.40 3.97 1.77
N VAL A 179 0.59 3.60 0.50
CA VAL A 179 -0.51 3.49 -0.47
C VAL A 179 -1.47 2.34 -0.15
N ASN A 180 -0.98 1.24 0.42
CA ASN A 180 -1.80 0.09 0.82
C ASN A 180 -2.31 0.15 2.27
N GLY A 181 -2.09 1.27 2.97
CA GLY A 181 -2.57 1.46 4.33
C GLY A 181 -4.10 1.40 4.42
N LYS A 182 -4.60 1.06 5.61
CA LYS A 182 -6.05 0.96 5.88
C LYS A 182 -6.58 2.01 6.85
N THR A 183 -5.68 2.69 7.56
CA THR A 183 -6.00 3.67 8.60
C THR A 183 -5.86 5.07 8.04
N GLU A 184 -6.70 6.03 8.45
CA GLU A 184 -6.62 7.41 7.94
C GLU A 184 -5.23 8.05 8.10
N ASP A 185 -4.48 7.65 9.13
CA ASP A 185 -3.10 8.10 9.40
C ASP A 185 -2.15 7.95 8.19
N HIS A 186 -2.37 6.95 7.32
CA HIS A 186 -1.56 6.79 6.10
C HIS A 186 -1.71 7.97 5.12
N LEU A 187 -2.85 8.68 5.13
CA LEU A 187 -3.10 9.82 4.24
C LEU A 187 -2.23 11.01 4.66
N ALA A 188 -2.10 11.24 5.97
CA ALA A 188 -1.20 12.26 6.50
C ALA A 188 0.27 11.99 6.13
N MET A 189 0.63 10.72 5.86
CA MET A 189 1.97 10.38 5.36
C MET A 189 2.16 10.70 3.87
N LEU A 190 1.09 10.79 3.06
CA LEU A 190 1.17 11.19 1.64
C LEU A 190 1.41 12.70 1.49
N ASP A 191 0.89 13.50 2.42
CA ASP A 191 1.06 14.97 2.47
C ASP A 191 2.50 15.41 2.82
N ASN A 192 3.41 14.46 3.00
CA ASN A 192 4.83 14.76 3.14
C ASN A 192 5.39 15.32 1.82
N MET A 193 5.99 16.52 1.87
CA MET A 193 6.56 17.24 0.71
C MET A 193 7.44 16.38 -0.21
N VAL A 194 8.22 15.45 0.36
CA VAL A 194 9.09 14.55 -0.42
C VAL A 194 8.28 13.54 -1.22
N ILE A 195 7.25 12.94 -0.60
CA ILE A 195 6.41 11.91 -1.21
C ILE A 195 5.50 12.55 -2.26
N GLU A 196 4.89 13.69 -1.95
CA GLU A 196 4.07 14.46 -2.90
C GLU A 196 4.87 14.80 -4.17
N ARG A 197 6.08 15.35 -4.01
CA ARG A 197 6.95 15.70 -5.14
C ARG A 197 7.36 14.47 -5.96
N LEU A 198 7.75 13.38 -5.29
CA LEU A 198 8.10 12.13 -5.96
C LEU A 198 6.92 11.56 -6.77
N LEU A 199 5.71 11.58 -6.21
CA LEU A 199 4.50 11.11 -6.90
C LEU A 199 4.16 12.01 -8.10
N ASN A 200 4.29 13.32 -7.96
CA ASN A 200 4.06 14.27 -9.05
C ASN A 200 5.08 14.10 -10.19
N ASP A 201 6.35 13.86 -9.86
CA ASP A 201 7.40 13.61 -10.84
C ASP A 201 7.16 12.28 -11.59
N LYS A 202 6.73 11.22 -10.90
CA LYS A 202 6.30 9.95 -11.53
C LYS A 202 5.06 10.12 -12.40
N TRP A 203 4.10 10.92 -11.94
CA TRP A 203 2.88 11.20 -12.68
C TRP A 203 3.17 11.91 -14.00
N SER A 204 3.93 13.00 -13.94
CA SER A 204 4.29 13.80 -15.11
C SER A 204 5.19 13.05 -16.08
N SER A 205 6.14 12.26 -15.58
CA SER A 205 7.14 11.57 -16.42
C SER A 205 6.60 10.29 -17.08
N PHE A 206 5.80 9.50 -16.37
CA PHE A 206 5.40 8.16 -16.84
C PHE A 206 3.89 7.91 -16.81
N ALA A 207 3.22 8.19 -15.69
CA ALA A 207 1.85 7.72 -15.50
C ALA A 207 0.86 8.46 -16.40
N ARG A 208 1.01 9.78 -16.58
CA ARG A 208 0.10 10.61 -17.38
C ARG A 208 0.02 10.16 -18.84
N VAL A 209 1.16 9.88 -19.47
CA VAL A 209 1.20 9.42 -20.88
C VAL A 209 0.53 8.06 -21.03
N ASN A 210 0.84 7.12 -20.12
CA ASN A 210 0.22 5.80 -20.15
C ASN A 210 -1.29 5.85 -19.88
N PHE A 211 -1.70 6.71 -18.95
CA PHE A 211 -3.10 6.94 -18.61
C PHE A 211 -3.88 7.46 -19.81
N VAL A 212 -3.41 8.56 -20.44
CA VAL A 212 -4.08 9.14 -21.62
C VAL A 212 -4.13 8.13 -22.78
N ARG A 213 -3.03 7.39 -23.01
CA ARG A 213 -3.01 6.34 -24.03
C ARG A 213 -4.07 5.26 -23.77
N GLN A 214 -4.22 4.81 -22.53
CA GLN A 214 -5.24 3.81 -22.16
C GLN A 214 -6.66 4.37 -22.29
N LEU A 215 -6.88 5.62 -21.92
CA LEU A 215 -8.18 6.29 -22.07
C LEU A 215 -8.59 6.39 -23.54
N ILE A 216 -7.67 6.79 -24.42
CA ILE A 216 -7.93 6.87 -25.86
C ILE A 216 -8.26 5.48 -26.43
N LEU A 217 -7.49 4.45 -26.06
CA LEU A 217 -7.76 3.07 -26.50
C LEU A 217 -9.14 2.58 -26.02
N LEU A 218 -9.54 2.91 -24.79
CA LEU A 218 -10.87 2.60 -24.28
C LEU A 218 -11.97 3.31 -25.08
N CYS A 219 -11.83 4.62 -25.34
CA CYS A 219 -12.79 5.38 -26.13
C CYS A 219 -12.95 4.80 -27.54
N ILE A 220 -11.85 4.43 -28.19
CA ILE A 220 -11.87 3.76 -29.50
C ILE A 220 -12.59 2.41 -29.41
N HIS A 221 -12.27 1.59 -28.40
CA HIS A 221 -12.91 0.30 -28.21
C HIS A 221 -14.42 0.43 -28.01
N LEU A 222 -14.87 1.38 -27.17
CA LEU A 222 -16.29 1.63 -26.92
C LEU A 222 -17.01 2.20 -28.13
N PHE A 223 -16.34 3.01 -28.96
CA PHE A 223 -16.89 3.46 -30.23
C PHE A 223 -17.18 2.28 -31.16
N PHE A 224 -16.22 1.37 -31.35
CA PHE A 224 -16.42 0.18 -32.17
C PHE A 224 -17.44 -0.78 -31.56
N LEU A 225 -17.45 -0.97 -30.24
CA LEU A 225 -18.44 -1.80 -29.55
C LEU A 225 -19.85 -1.25 -29.74
N SER A 226 -20.05 0.05 -29.54
CA SER A 226 -21.34 0.71 -29.78
C SER A 226 -21.76 0.55 -31.23
N THR A 227 -20.85 0.79 -32.17
CA THR A 227 -21.11 0.64 -33.60
C THR A 227 -21.52 -0.79 -33.97
N ALA A 228 -20.82 -1.79 -33.44
CA ALA A 228 -21.13 -3.20 -33.67
C ALA A 228 -22.51 -3.57 -33.13
N VAL A 229 -22.88 -3.09 -31.93
CA VAL A 229 -24.19 -3.36 -31.32
C VAL A 229 -25.32 -2.63 -32.05
N PHE A 230 -25.17 -1.34 -32.38
CA PHE A 230 -26.23 -0.56 -33.04
C PHE A 230 -26.47 -0.96 -34.49
N LEU A 231 -25.41 -1.34 -35.23
CA LEU A 231 -25.54 -1.80 -36.60
C LEU A 231 -25.97 -3.26 -36.71
N ARG A 232 -26.05 -4.00 -35.59
CA ARG A 232 -26.53 -5.39 -35.54
C ARG A 232 -28.02 -5.43 -35.84
N ASN A 233 -28.38 -5.77 -37.07
CA ASN A 233 -29.77 -5.96 -37.47
C ASN A 233 -30.07 -7.47 -37.62
N PRO A 234 -31.04 -8.03 -36.87
CA PRO A 234 -31.39 -9.44 -36.98
C PRO A 234 -32.09 -9.80 -38.30
N LYS A 235 -32.59 -8.82 -39.06
CA LYS A 235 -33.26 -9.06 -40.34
C LYS A 235 -32.27 -8.88 -41.49
N ASN A 236 -32.19 -9.87 -42.39
CA ASN A 236 -31.25 -9.92 -43.52
C ASN A 236 -31.44 -8.81 -44.59
N THR A 237 -32.30 -7.82 -44.31
CA THR A 237 -32.71 -6.71 -45.20
C THR A 237 -31.73 -5.52 -45.18
N GLN A 238 -30.56 -5.66 -44.56
CA GLN A 238 -29.60 -4.57 -44.41
C GLN A 238 -28.71 -4.41 -45.66
N SER A 239 -28.40 -3.16 -46.01
CA SER A 239 -27.51 -2.85 -47.14
C SER A 239 -26.11 -3.46 -46.93
N LEU A 240 -25.46 -3.86 -48.03
CA LEU A 240 -24.13 -4.49 -48.02
C LEU A 240 -23.10 -3.65 -47.27
N VAL A 241 -23.14 -2.32 -47.47
CA VAL A 241 -22.25 -1.35 -46.80
C VAL A 241 -22.34 -1.47 -45.28
N LYS A 242 -23.56 -1.50 -44.71
CA LYS A 242 -23.76 -1.62 -43.27
C LYS A 242 -23.23 -2.94 -42.70
N LYS A 243 -23.35 -4.04 -43.46
CA LYS A 243 -22.80 -5.36 -43.07
C LYS A 243 -21.27 -5.32 -43.01
N ILE A 244 -20.62 -4.71 -44.00
CA ILE A 244 -19.16 -4.57 -44.03
C ILE A 244 -18.68 -3.74 -42.83
N PHE A 245 -19.30 -2.58 -42.57
CA PHE A 245 -18.94 -1.76 -41.40
C PHE A 245 -19.17 -2.49 -40.07
N CYS A 246 -20.25 -3.26 -39.94
CA CYS A 246 -20.51 -4.06 -38.75
C CYS A 246 -19.41 -5.10 -38.52
N HIS A 247 -19.02 -5.87 -39.55
CA HIS A 247 -17.96 -6.87 -39.41
C HIS A 247 -16.59 -6.25 -39.11
N ILE A 248 -16.26 -5.10 -39.71
CA ILE A 248 -15.04 -4.36 -39.37
C ILE A 248 -15.07 -3.97 -37.88
N ALA A 249 -16.19 -3.43 -37.40
CA ALA A 249 -16.35 -3.07 -36.00
C ALA A 249 -16.23 -4.29 -35.07
N GLU A 250 -16.87 -5.42 -35.40
CA GLU A 250 -16.77 -6.68 -34.65
C GLU A 250 -15.31 -7.17 -34.55
N VAL A 251 -14.57 -7.16 -35.67
CA VAL A 251 -13.15 -7.55 -35.68
C VAL A 251 -12.30 -6.60 -34.84
N CYS A 252 -12.51 -5.28 -34.95
CA CYS A 252 -11.82 -4.29 -34.12
C CYS A 252 -12.11 -4.48 -32.63
N VAL A 253 -13.36 -4.80 -32.25
CA VAL A 253 -13.74 -5.10 -30.86
C VAL A 253 -12.99 -6.34 -30.36
N LEU A 254 -12.96 -7.42 -31.14
CA LEU A 254 -12.26 -8.65 -30.77
C LEU A 254 -10.76 -8.45 -30.59
N ILE A 255 -10.12 -7.73 -31.52
CA ILE A 255 -8.70 -7.35 -31.39
C ILE A 255 -8.50 -6.52 -30.12
N GLY A 256 -9.41 -5.57 -29.85
CA GLY A 256 -9.43 -4.77 -28.63
C GLY A 256 -9.46 -5.65 -27.37
N CYS A 257 -10.44 -6.53 -27.24
CA CYS A 257 -10.59 -7.44 -26.09
C CYS A 257 -9.37 -8.34 -25.87
N VAL A 258 -8.85 -8.96 -26.93
CA VAL A 258 -7.65 -9.80 -26.84
C VAL A 258 -6.44 -8.97 -26.42
N SER A 259 -6.24 -7.80 -27.03
CA SER A 259 -5.13 -6.92 -26.68
C SER A 259 -5.22 -6.41 -25.25
N SER A 260 -6.42 -6.10 -24.76
CA SER A 260 -6.67 -5.67 -23.39
C SER A 260 -6.41 -6.79 -22.40
N LEU A 261 -6.85 -8.03 -22.68
CA LEU A 261 -6.58 -9.17 -21.81
C LEU A 261 -5.09 -9.50 -21.77
N VAL A 262 -4.40 -9.56 -22.91
CA VAL A 262 -2.95 -9.83 -22.93
C VAL A 262 -2.18 -8.72 -22.22
N LYS A 263 -2.50 -7.44 -22.49
CA LYS A 263 -1.82 -6.31 -21.84
C LYS A 263 -2.13 -6.20 -20.35
N LEU A 264 -3.38 -6.40 -19.91
CA LEU A 264 -3.70 -6.36 -18.48
C LEU A 264 -3.18 -7.60 -17.76
N LEU A 265 -3.48 -8.81 -18.23
CA LEU A 265 -3.11 -10.02 -17.49
C LEU A 265 -1.61 -10.30 -17.58
N ALA A 266 -1.04 -10.42 -18.78
CA ALA A 266 0.33 -10.88 -18.92
C ALA A 266 1.35 -9.83 -18.46
N LYS A 267 1.12 -8.54 -18.76
CA LYS A 267 2.06 -7.48 -18.38
C LYS A 267 1.94 -7.10 -16.90
N GLU A 268 0.73 -6.99 -16.35
CA GLU A 268 0.61 -6.64 -14.91
C GLU A 268 1.07 -7.80 -14.02
N ILE A 269 0.76 -9.05 -14.36
CA ILE A 269 1.25 -10.20 -13.59
C ILE A 269 2.77 -10.33 -13.70
N TYR A 270 3.36 -10.11 -14.87
CA TYR A 270 4.82 -10.15 -15.04
C TYR A 270 5.52 -9.05 -14.25
N LEU A 271 4.98 -7.83 -14.26
CA LEU A 271 5.61 -6.70 -13.59
C LEU A 271 5.33 -6.68 -12.08
N GLN A 272 4.10 -6.93 -11.63
CA GLN A 272 3.68 -6.80 -10.23
C GLN A 272 3.75 -8.13 -9.46
N GLY A 273 3.81 -9.27 -10.13
CA GLY A 273 3.66 -10.57 -9.49
C GLY A 273 2.21 -10.89 -9.10
N TYR A 274 1.94 -12.17 -8.87
CA TYR A 274 0.58 -12.69 -8.74
C TYR A 274 -0.17 -12.20 -7.49
N SER A 275 0.50 -12.17 -6.33
CA SER A 275 -0.16 -11.78 -5.06
C SER A 275 -0.62 -10.32 -5.08
N ALA A 276 0.26 -9.42 -5.52
CA ALA A 276 -0.06 -8.00 -5.63
C ALA A 276 -1.13 -7.74 -6.70
N TYR A 277 -1.12 -8.51 -7.79
CA TYR A 277 -2.16 -8.45 -8.80
C TYR A 277 -3.55 -8.77 -8.22
N ILE A 278 -3.69 -9.85 -7.44
CA ILE A 278 -4.97 -10.19 -6.80
C ILE A 278 -5.41 -9.11 -5.80
N GLN A 279 -4.47 -8.52 -5.06
CA GLN A 279 -4.79 -7.42 -4.15
C GLN A 279 -5.28 -6.18 -4.92
N ASN A 280 -4.60 -5.81 -6.02
CA ASN A 280 -5.02 -4.71 -6.89
C ASN A 280 -6.39 -4.94 -7.51
N LEU A 281 -6.70 -6.18 -7.93
CA LEU A 281 -8.01 -6.51 -8.47
C LEU A 281 -9.14 -6.33 -7.44
N LYS A 282 -8.87 -6.64 -6.16
CA LYS A 282 -9.84 -6.39 -5.08
C LYS A 282 -10.03 -4.91 -4.81
N SER A 283 -8.97 -4.11 -4.85
CA SER A 283 -9.04 -2.67 -4.63
C SER A 283 -9.76 -1.92 -5.76
N TYR A 284 -9.72 -2.46 -6.99
CA TYR A 284 -10.30 -1.82 -8.18
C TYR A 284 -11.26 -2.77 -8.92
N PRO A 285 -12.50 -2.95 -8.40
CA PRO A 285 -13.47 -3.90 -8.96
C PRO A 285 -13.86 -3.59 -10.42
N GLU A 286 -13.82 -2.33 -10.84
CA GLU A 286 -14.12 -1.93 -12.21
C GLU A 286 -13.17 -2.56 -13.25
N LYS A 287 -11.91 -2.82 -12.89
CA LYS A 287 -10.97 -3.56 -13.74
C LYS A 287 -11.40 -5.01 -13.92
N LEU A 288 -11.85 -5.65 -12.83
CA LEU A 288 -12.38 -7.02 -12.88
C LEU A 288 -13.60 -7.12 -13.79
N VAL A 289 -14.56 -6.21 -13.62
CA VAL A 289 -15.79 -6.18 -14.43
C VAL A 289 -15.46 -6.02 -15.92
N TYR A 290 -14.51 -5.15 -16.25
CA TYR A 290 -14.05 -4.98 -17.64
C TYR A 290 -13.39 -6.25 -18.20
N GLN A 291 -12.55 -6.93 -17.42
CA GLN A 291 -11.91 -8.19 -17.83
C GLN A 291 -12.95 -9.30 -18.05
N CYS A 292 -13.90 -9.46 -17.13
CA CYS A 292 -15.01 -10.38 -17.30
C CYS A 292 -15.82 -10.07 -18.56
N SER A 293 -16.08 -8.79 -18.83
CA SER A 293 -16.79 -8.36 -20.04
C SER A 293 -16.03 -8.72 -21.32
N CYS A 294 -14.71 -8.51 -21.35
CA CYS A 294 -13.87 -8.92 -22.47
C CYS A 294 -13.90 -10.45 -22.69
N LEU A 295 -13.87 -11.23 -21.61
CA LEU A 295 -13.98 -12.69 -21.69
C LEU A 295 -15.35 -13.14 -22.22
N LEU A 296 -16.44 -12.51 -21.80
CA LEU A 296 -17.79 -12.79 -22.29
C LEU A 296 -17.92 -12.50 -23.79
N ILE A 297 -17.33 -11.40 -24.29
CA ILE A 297 -17.32 -11.06 -25.73
C ILE A 297 -16.53 -12.12 -26.53
N ILE A 298 -15.38 -12.56 -26.04
CA ILE A 298 -14.60 -13.62 -26.69
C ILE A 298 -15.37 -14.94 -26.68
N LEU A 299 -16.03 -15.26 -25.55
CA LEU A 299 -16.84 -16.45 -25.40
C LEU A 299 -18.09 -16.43 -26.32
N ALA A 300 -18.59 -15.25 -26.72
CA ALA A 300 -19.69 -15.15 -27.67
C ALA A 300 -19.31 -15.60 -29.10
N VAL A 301 -18.03 -15.50 -29.49
CA VAL A 301 -17.52 -15.90 -30.82
C VAL A 301 -17.77 -17.38 -31.15
N PRO A 302 -17.38 -18.36 -30.30
CA PRO A 302 -17.65 -19.77 -30.60
C PRO A 302 -19.15 -20.07 -30.68
N PHE A 303 -20.00 -19.44 -29.86
CA PHE A 303 -21.45 -19.60 -29.96
C PHE A 303 -22.00 -19.07 -31.28
N ARG A 304 -21.44 -17.97 -31.79
CA ARG A 304 -21.78 -17.45 -33.11
C ARG A 304 -21.37 -18.40 -34.24
N ILE A 305 -20.17 -18.98 -34.17
CA ILE A 305 -19.71 -19.98 -35.16
C ILE A 305 -20.64 -21.21 -35.12
N LEU A 306 -21.00 -21.68 -33.93
CA LEU A 306 -21.87 -22.84 -33.75
C LEU A 306 -23.31 -22.58 -34.22
N TYR A 307 -23.81 -21.36 -34.00
CA TYR A 307 -25.08 -20.89 -34.58
C TYR A 307 -25.04 -20.96 -36.11
N LEU A 308 -23.99 -20.45 -36.76
CA LEU A 308 -23.84 -20.49 -38.22
C LEU A 308 -23.70 -21.92 -38.76
N ALA A 309 -22.95 -22.78 -38.06
CA ALA A 309 -22.71 -24.17 -38.48
C ALA A 309 -23.96 -25.06 -38.34
N THR A 310 -24.70 -24.92 -37.24
CA THR A 310 -25.84 -25.80 -36.91
C THR A 310 -27.19 -25.20 -37.31
N LYS A 311 -27.25 -23.88 -37.57
CA LYS A 311 -28.49 -23.07 -37.71
C LYS A 311 -29.46 -23.21 -36.53
N ASN A 312 -28.94 -23.59 -35.36
CA ASN A 312 -29.74 -23.78 -34.15
C ASN A 312 -29.90 -22.46 -33.40
N VAL A 313 -31.13 -21.93 -33.40
CA VAL A 313 -31.48 -20.61 -32.85
C VAL A 313 -31.10 -20.47 -31.36
N LYS A 314 -31.03 -21.59 -30.61
CA LYS A 314 -30.59 -21.58 -29.20
C LYS A 314 -29.22 -20.93 -29.00
N PHE A 315 -28.26 -21.18 -29.89
CA PHE A 315 -26.92 -20.60 -29.76
C PHE A 315 -26.90 -19.09 -30.05
N GLY A 316 -27.79 -18.60 -30.90
CA GLY A 316 -27.97 -17.16 -31.14
C GLY A 316 -28.48 -16.43 -29.89
N TYR A 317 -29.47 -17.00 -29.18
CA TYR A 317 -29.94 -16.42 -27.92
C TYR A 317 -28.86 -16.37 -26.83
N VAL A 318 -27.97 -17.37 -26.79
CA VAL A 318 -26.84 -17.38 -25.85
C VAL A 318 -25.82 -16.31 -26.23
N GLU A 319 -25.46 -16.17 -27.51
CA GLU A 319 -24.59 -15.08 -27.99
C GLU A 319 -25.16 -13.70 -27.61
N ASP A 320 -26.45 -13.47 -27.89
CA ASP A 320 -27.14 -12.23 -27.57
C ASP A 320 -27.08 -11.92 -26.07
N GLY A 321 -27.39 -12.91 -25.23
CA GLY A 321 -27.31 -12.76 -23.78
C GLY A 321 -25.91 -12.42 -23.27
N LEU A 322 -24.87 -13.09 -23.80
CA LEU A 322 -23.48 -12.84 -23.42
C LEU A 322 -23.04 -11.41 -23.79
N VAL A 323 -23.33 -10.96 -25.02
CA VAL A 323 -22.98 -9.61 -25.48
C VAL A 323 -23.77 -8.55 -24.73
N SER A 324 -25.09 -8.75 -24.53
CA SER A 324 -25.93 -7.82 -23.77
C SER A 324 -25.47 -7.65 -22.32
N LEU A 325 -24.94 -8.70 -21.69
CA LEU A 325 -24.35 -8.62 -20.35
C LEU A 325 -22.98 -7.93 -20.35
N ALA A 326 -22.16 -8.14 -21.38
CA ALA A 326 -20.80 -7.60 -21.45
C ALA A 326 -20.74 -6.09 -21.75
N VAL A 327 -21.68 -5.57 -22.55
CA VAL A 327 -21.72 -4.14 -22.93
C VAL A 327 -21.71 -3.21 -21.72
N PRO A 328 -22.64 -3.29 -20.75
CA PRO A 328 -22.64 -2.37 -19.60
C PRO A 328 -21.36 -2.51 -18.77
N GLY A 329 -20.85 -3.72 -18.58
CA GLY A 329 -19.59 -3.95 -17.85
C GLY A 329 -18.38 -3.30 -18.52
N THR A 330 -18.38 -3.20 -19.85
CA THR A 330 -17.32 -2.49 -20.60
C THR A 330 -17.39 -0.98 -20.39
N PHE A 331 -18.60 -0.41 -20.35
CA PHE A 331 -18.82 1.02 -20.08
C PHE A 331 -18.49 1.41 -18.64
N LEU A 332 -18.74 0.53 -17.66
CA LEU A 332 -18.40 0.77 -16.25
C LEU A 332 -16.89 0.99 -16.04
N TYR A 333 -16.04 0.52 -16.97
CA TYR A 333 -14.61 0.77 -16.89
C TYR A 333 -14.23 2.26 -16.99
N PHE A 334 -15.10 3.13 -17.51
CA PHE A 334 -14.88 4.59 -17.44
C PHE A 334 -14.75 5.11 -16.01
N LEU A 335 -15.42 4.47 -15.04
CA LEU A 335 -15.32 4.86 -13.63
C LEU A 335 -13.89 4.72 -13.11
N PHE A 336 -13.09 3.79 -13.64
CA PHE A 336 -11.66 3.69 -13.30
C PHE A 336 -10.93 5.02 -13.59
N PHE A 337 -11.19 5.60 -14.78
CA PHE A 337 -10.55 6.83 -15.22
C PHE A 337 -11.12 8.07 -14.51
N GLY A 338 -12.38 8.01 -14.05
CA GLY A 338 -13.02 9.07 -13.27
C GLY A 338 -12.35 9.32 -11.92
N ARG A 339 -11.60 8.35 -11.36
CA ARG A 339 -10.94 8.46 -10.04
C ARG A 339 -9.86 9.53 -9.94
N ILE A 340 -9.30 9.99 -11.06
CA ILE A 340 -8.21 10.99 -11.06
C ILE A 340 -8.68 12.40 -10.72
N TYR A 341 -9.94 12.72 -11.02
CA TYR A 341 -10.48 14.04 -10.70
C TYR A 341 -10.93 14.03 -9.24
N ALA A 342 -10.49 15.00 -8.44
CA ALA A 342 -10.76 15.03 -7.00
C ALA A 342 -12.24 14.87 -6.67
N LEU A 343 -13.11 15.62 -7.37
CA LEU A 343 -14.55 15.57 -7.17
C LEU A 343 -15.15 14.22 -7.60
N THR A 344 -14.94 13.83 -8.86
CA THR A 344 -15.50 12.61 -9.44
C THR A 344 -14.97 11.36 -8.73
N GLY A 345 -13.71 11.35 -8.34
CA GLY A 345 -13.06 10.25 -7.65
C GLY A 345 -13.63 10.02 -6.26
N ALA A 346 -13.85 11.07 -5.47
CA ALA A 346 -14.52 10.97 -4.18
C ALA A 346 -15.93 10.38 -4.33
N PHE A 347 -16.71 10.86 -5.31
CA PHE A 347 -18.04 10.32 -5.59
C PHE A 347 -18.01 8.85 -5.99
N ILE A 348 -17.05 8.43 -6.82
CA ILE A 348 -16.91 7.02 -7.23
C ILE A 348 -16.59 6.13 -6.03
N VAL A 349 -15.68 6.54 -5.15
CA VAL A 349 -15.34 5.79 -3.94
C VAL A 349 -16.58 5.65 -3.04
N MET A 350 -17.31 6.75 -2.82
CA MET A 350 -18.56 6.72 -2.04
C MET A 350 -19.59 5.75 -2.63
N ILE A 351 -19.77 5.75 -3.96
CA ILE A 351 -20.70 4.82 -4.62
C ILE A 351 -20.30 3.36 -4.36
N PHE A 352 -19.02 3.01 -4.45
CA PHE A 352 -18.57 1.64 -4.22
C PHE A 352 -18.72 1.21 -2.75
N GLU A 353 -18.50 2.11 -1.80
CA GLU A 353 -18.74 1.85 -0.38
C GLU A 353 -20.24 1.64 -0.10
N MET A 354 -21.10 2.48 -0.68
CA MET A 354 -22.57 2.32 -0.60
C MET A 354 -23.03 1.01 -1.24
N ILE A 355 -22.43 0.59 -2.36
CA ILE A 355 -22.76 -0.69 -3.01
C ILE A 355 -22.39 -1.88 -2.13
N THR A 356 -21.19 -1.85 -1.55
CA THR A 356 -20.64 -2.97 -0.78
C THR A 356 -21.33 -3.14 0.58
N GLY A 357 -21.74 -2.04 1.22
CA GLY A 357 -22.46 -2.07 2.50
C GLY A 357 -23.98 -2.15 2.34
N ASP A 358 -24.58 -1.02 2.00
CA ASP A 358 -26.03 -0.82 2.12
C ASP A 358 -26.82 -1.58 1.05
N ILE A 359 -26.38 -1.51 -0.21
CA ILE A 359 -27.09 -2.16 -1.32
C ILE A 359 -26.98 -3.68 -1.22
N ALA A 360 -25.84 -4.22 -0.79
CA ALA A 360 -25.69 -5.65 -0.56
C ALA A 360 -26.67 -6.16 0.51
N THR A 361 -26.77 -5.43 1.63
CA THR A 361 -27.71 -5.75 2.72
C THR A 361 -29.16 -5.65 2.25
N PHE A 362 -29.50 -4.58 1.54
CA PHE A 362 -30.82 -4.40 0.93
C PHE A 362 -31.15 -5.54 -0.05
N GLY A 363 -30.20 -5.96 -0.88
CA GLY A 363 -30.35 -7.05 -1.83
C GLY A 363 -30.67 -8.38 -1.14
N VAL A 364 -29.99 -8.70 -0.03
CA VAL A 364 -30.28 -9.91 0.76
C VAL A 364 -31.70 -9.88 1.32
N ILE A 365 -32.10 -8.76 1.92
CA ILE A 365 -33.46 -8.59 2.46
C ILE A 365 -34.50 -8.71 1.34
N TYR A 366 -34.25 -8.06 0.20
CA TYR A 366 -35.14 -8.09 -0.95
C TYR A 366 -35.36 -9.51 -1.49
N VAL A 367 -34.29 -10.31 -1.61
CA VAL A 367 -34.38 -11.72 -2.04
C VAL A 367 -35.19 -12.54 -1.04
N ILE A 368 -34.98 -12.35 0.27
CA ILE A 368 -35.74 -13.06 1.31
C ILE A 368 -37.23 -12.69 1.22
N VAL A 369 -37.56 -11.40 1.11
CA VAL A 369 -38.95 -10.94 1.03
C VAL A 369 -39.62 -11.47 -0.24
N ILE A 370 -38.97 -11.38 -1.40
CA ILE A 370 -39.55 -11.87 -2.66
C ILE A 370 -39.77 -13.38 -2.64
N THR A 371 -38.80 -14.15 -2.13
CA THR A 371 -38.96 -15.60 -2.07
C THR A 371 -40.07 -16.00 -1.09
N ALA A 372 -40.15 -15.37 0.07
CA ALA A 372 -41.21 -15.61 1.05
C ALA A 372 -42.60 -15.24 0.52
N PHE A 373 -42.76 -14.03 -0.04
CA PHE A 373 -44.04 -13.58 -0.62
C PHE A 373 -44.41 -14.39 -1.87
N GLY A 374 -43.44 -14.74 -2.71
CA GLY A 374 -43.68 -15.55 -3.91
C GLY A 374 -44.25 -16.93 -3.56
N GLN A 375 -43.70 -17.60 -2.54
CA GLN A 375 -44.24 -18.88 -2.06
C GLN A 375 -45.62 -18.71 -1.40
N GLY A 376 -45.82 -17.64 -0.63
CA GLY A 376 -47.12 -17.32 -0.02
C GLY A 376 -48.22 -17.07 -1.04
N MET A 377 -47.95 -16.24 -2.05
CA MET A 377 -48.89 -15.94 -3.14
C MET A 377 -49.19 -17.16 -3.99
N LYS A 378 -48.19 -18.00 -4.29
CA LYS A 378 -48.40 -19.27 -5.00
C LYS A 378 -49.35 -20.19 -4.23
N LYS A 379 -49.22 -20.24 -2.89
CA LYS A 379 -50.11 -21.04 -2.04
C LYS A 379 -51.52 -20.47 -2.01
N LEU A 380 -51.68 -19.14 -1.97
CA LEU A 380 -52.97 -18.46 -1.99
C LEU A 380 -53.74 -18.71 -3.30
N TYR A 381 -53.06 -18.65 -4.44
CA TYR A 381 -53.67 -18.91 -5.77
C TYR A 381 -53.91 -20.40 -6.08
N SER A 382 -53.38 -21.30 -5.26
CA SER A 382 -53.58 -22.74 -5.41
C SER A 382 -54.79 -23.28 -4.63
N TYR A 383 -55.40 -22.44 -3.78
CA TYR A 383 -56.74 -22.64 -3.19
C TYR A 383 -57.77 -21.89 -4.03
#